data_AF-A0A7S1MCS6-F1
#
_entry.id   AF-A0A7S1MCS6-F1
#
_cell.length_a   1.000
_cell.length_b   1.000
_cell.length_c   1.000
_cell.angle_alpha   90.00
_cell.angle_beta   90.00
_cell.angle_gamma   90.00
#
_symmetry.space_group_name_H-M   'P 1'
#
loop_
_entity.id
_entity.type
_entity.pdbx_description
1 polymer ?
#
loop_
_entity_poly.entity_id
_entity_poly.type
_entity_poly.pdbx_seq_one_letter_code
_entity_poly.pdbx_strand_id
1 'polypeptide(L)'
;MKRAFPPMIVRFPEESRMARFDRWVSLRLMSIPWGPLDQLVFVCGHLFNSPWNSLCTTPLVMLALEASHPWDVLAWAAVALTLVPMALVLKERIGLDWCWSGNHLFLGFPGILFLLRAVDGCVFQVSCLYTASWLYTLLLVWILKCLAGRRRPALIMKEEIAKLPRDPMWSCIISFHSEGDNGYHSFPSGDAAAAGCFASAVLVGFDEVHWAALALMALAMYGRIYVFAHHLLDVLAGAAIGVSCTLAFAACANPDGYHVLLTWNVACVVLLVVIFIVGPVRAALLAAVVFTVLGCSMGRCLAMLAFHAALTLACYGLFVKTSFDQKAWVLDHLEEFFGCAAMQEDALPELLRGPLLKKRAELRRQAADRGTAFPSNVYSIYAYTPGAGTRPKPFAADWEDLSRLMALRLEDFSRQTGLELRRVDVVLGVYTGGAFLAQLVASRLGCDICHIRISRYSDDVLGHMGALRTMRQKFSGRHEELYTVSDAPDASLLEGKVVLMVDDAVGTGGTFRTAYKFCMQAGARDAKGVALDCISPGGHVWDPNLPRPVAQTLEVPCFVPWGLR
;
A
#
# COMPACT_ATOMS: atom_id res chain seq x y z
N MET A 1 8.73 -7.18 15.33
CA MET A 1 8.46 -5.93 14.57
C MET A 1 8.36 -6.25 13.08
N LYS A 2 7.14 -6.30 12.53
CA LYS A 2 6.93 -6.46 11.08
C LYS A 2 7.26 -5.13 10.41
N ARG A 3 8.24 -5.10 9.49
CA ARG A 3 8.49 -3.95 8.63
C ARG A 3 7.26 -3.79 7.73
N ALA A 4 6.42 -2.81 8.02
CA ALA A 4 5.38 -2.37 7.10
C ALA A 4 6.08 -1.83 5.84
N PHE A 5 5.67 -2.32 4.67
CA PHE A 5 6.05 -1.67 3.42
C PHE A 5 5.41 -0.28 3.41
N PRO A 6 6.09 0.76 2.89
CA PRO A 6 5.41 2.02 2.62
C PRO A 6 4.23 1.71 1.69
N PRO A 7 3.00 2.19 1.97
CA PRO A 7 1.90 1.97 1.05
C PRO A 7 2.23 2.63 -0.27
N MET A 8 2.03 1.89 -1.36
CA MET A 8 2.04 2.48 -2.69
C MET A 8 0.96 3.56 -2.74
N ILE A 9 1.40 4.76 -3.10
CA ILE A 9 0.64 6.00 -3.22
C ILE A 9 -0.23 5.88 -4.49
N VAL A 10 -1.20 4.98 -4.45
CA VAL A 10 -2.25 4.90 -5.44
C VAL A 10 -3.53 5.07 -4.66
N ARG A 11 -4.14 6.25 -4.78
CA ARG A 11 -5.46 6.48 -4.23
C ARG A 11 -6.43 6.56 -5.39
N PHE A 12 -7.37 5.64 -5.39
CA PHE A 12 -8.62 5.79 -6.15
C PHE A 12 -9.15 7.23 -5.96
N PRO A 13 -9.52 7.97 -7.02
CA PRO A 13 -9.90 9.37 -6.90
C PRO A 13 -11.23 9.49 -6.15
N GLU A 14 -11.13 9.70 -4.85
CA GLU A 14 -12.23 9.71 -3.87
C GLU A 14 -13.33 10.73 -4.19
N GLU A 15 -12.94 11.86 -4.80
CA GLU A 15 -13.84 12.96 -5.15
C GLU A 15 -14.30 12.96 -6.62
N SER A 16 -13.89 11.95 -7.40
CA SER A 16 -14.36 11.80 -8.77
C SER A 16 -15.88 11.65 -8.82
N ARG A 17 -16.50 12.04 -9.94
CA ARG A 17 -17.95 11.86 -10.16
C ARG A 17 -18.35 10.38 -9.99
N MET A 18 -17.52 9.47 -10.49
CA MET A 18 -17.74 8.02 -10.36
C MET A 18 -17.67 7.56 -8.90
N ALA A 19 -16.69 8.02 -8.12
CA ALA A 19 -16.58 7.67 -6.71
C ALA A 19 -17.76 8.22 -5.88
N ARG A 20 -18.22 9.44 -6.16
CA ARG A 20 -19.41 10.02 -5.52
C ARG A 20 -20.68 9.23 -5.85
N PHE A 21 -20.85 8.85 -7.11
CA PHE A 21 -21.96 7.99 -7.53
C PHE A 21 -21.91 6.62 -6.85
N ASP A 22 -20.75 5.95 -6.85
CA ASP A 22 -20.57 4.63 -6.23
C ASP A 22 -20.83 4.67 -4.72
N ARG A 23 -20.33 5.71 -4.02
CA ARG A 23 -20.63 5.95 -2.59
C ARG A 23 -22.12 6.14 -2.35
N TRP A 24 -22.78 6.95 -3.18
CA TRP A 24 -24.21 7.22 -3.06
C TRP A 24 -25.05 5.95 -3.22
N VAL A 25 -24.78 5.13 -4.24
CA VAL A 25 -25.49 3.84 -4.43
C VAL A 25 -25.17 2.88 -3.29
N SER A 26 -23.91 2.77 -2.90
CA SER A 26 -23.46 1.88 -1.82
C SER A 26 -24.14 2.22 -0.50
N LEU A 27 -24.26 3.51 -0.15
CA LEU A 27 -24.96 3.96 1.05
C LEU A 27 -26.44 3.56 1.07
N ARG A 28 -27.12 3.65 -0.09
CA ARG A 28 -28.52 3.22 -0.21
C ARG A 28 -28.67 1.73 0.01
N LEU A 29 -27.80 0.92 -0.60
CA LEU A 29 -27.80 -0.53 -0.42
C LEU A 29 -27.47 -0.94 1.03
N MET A 30 -26.54 -0.23 1.68
CA MET A 30 -26.21 -0.41 3.09
C MET A 30 -27.40 -0.09 3.99
N SER A 31 -28.20 0.92 3.67
CA SER A 31 -29.30 1.37 4.53
C SER A 31 -30.50 0.43 4.61
N ILE A 32 -30.55 -0.64 3.81
CA ILE A 32 -31.66 -1.59 3.81
C ILE A 32 -31.67 -2.35 5.16
N PRO A 33 -32.78 -2.31 5.93
CA PRO A 33 -32.90 -3.03 7.18
C PRO A 33 -33.32 -4.49 6.92
N TRP A 34 -32.50 -5.46 7.31
CA TRP A 34 -32.81 -6.88 7.21
C TRP A 34 -33.28 -7.49 8.54
N GLY A 35 -33.02 -6.79 9.66
CA GLY A 35 -33.50 -7.18 10.98
C GLY A 35 -32.98 -8.56 11.37
N PRO A 36 -33.84 -9.56 11.63
CA PRO A 36 -33.40 -10.92 11.96
C PRO A 36 -32.53 -11.59 10.89
N LEU A 37 -32.61 -11.14 9.63
CA LEU A 37 -31.86 -11.72 8.52
C LEU A 37 -30.44 -11.16 8.34
N ASP A 38 -30.02 -10.21 9.18
CA ASP A 38 -28.69 -9.60 9.10
C ASP A 38 -27.56 -10.65 9.16
N GLN A 39 -27.72 -11.69 10.00
CA GLN A 39 -26.74 -12.76 10.14
C GLN A 39 -26.60 -13.58 8.86
N LEU A 40 -27.71 -13.85 8.16
CA LEU A 40 -27.72 -14.57 6.90
C LEU A 40 -26.97 -13.77 5.83
N VAL A 41 -27.27 -12.47 5.72
CA VAL A 41 -26.60 -11.56 4.80
C VAL A 41 -25.08 -11.53 5.08
N PHE A 42 -24.67 -11.49 6.34
CA PHE A 42 -23.26 -11.54 6.71
C PHE A 42 -22.58 -12.86 6.35
N VAL A 43 -23.20 -14.00 6.69
CA VAL A 43 -22.63 -15.33 6.43
C VAL A 43 -22.43 -15.51 4.94
N CYS A 44 -23.44 -15.19 4.12
CA CYS A 44 -23.32 -15.24 2.67
C CYS A 44 -22.26 -14.27 2.14
N GLY A 45 -22.14 -13.08 2.74
CA GLY A 45 -21.08 -12.12 2.45
C GLY A 45 -19.66 -12.60 2.74
N HIS A 46 -19.46 -13.66 3.52
CA HIS A 46 -18.13 -14.19 3.89
C HIS A 46 -17.94 -15.66 3.47
N LEU A 47 -18.88 -16.19 2.67
CA LEU A 47 -18.90 -17.59 2.31
C LEU A 47 -17.75 -17.98 1.37
N PHE A 48 -17.26 -17.07 0.52
CA PHE A 48 -16.43 -17.49 -0.62
C PHE A 48 -14.95 -17.13 -0.53
N ASN A 49 -14.50 -16.23 0.35
CA ASN A 49 -13.07 -15.85 0.37
C ASN A 49 -12.27 -16.51 1.48
N SER A 50 -12.92 -17.04 2.52
CA SER A 50 -12.20 -17.74 3.58
C SER A 50 -11.68 -19.06 3.03
N PRO A 51 -10.42 -19.43 3.27
CA PRO A 51 -9.89 -20.69 2.76
C PRO A 51 -10.70 -21.91 3.19
N TRP A 52 -11.20 -21.92 4.44
CA TRP A 52 -12.07 -22.99 4.94
C TRP A 52 -13.35 -23.12 4.12
N ASN A 53 -14.10 -22.03 3.94
CA ASN A 53 -15.38 -22.13 3.23
C ASN A 53 -15.17 -22.39 1.74
N SER A 54 -14.10 -21.85 1.14
CA SER A 54 -13.79 -22.05 -0.27
C SER A 54 -13.40 -23.49 -0.57
N LEU A 55 -12.56 -24.08 0.28
CA LEU A 55 -12.03 -25.41 0.05
C LEU A 55 -12.94 -26.52 0.60
N CYS A 56 -13.76 -26.22 1.62
CA CYS A 56 -14.60 -27.22 2.27
C CYS A 56 -16.10 -27.02 1.97
N THR A 57 -16.64 -25.85 2.31
CA THR A 57 -18.09 -25.59 2.21
C THR A 57 -18.57 -25.50 0.76
N THR A 58 -17.84 -24.77 -0.08
CA THR A 58 -18.27 -24.47 -1.45
C THR A 58 -18.41 -25.73 -2.31
N PRO A 59 -17.47 -26.69 -2.29
CA PRO A 59 -17.64 -27.96 -3.00
C PRO A 59 -18.84 -28.79 -2.51
N LEU A 60 -19.16 -28.72 -1.21
CA LEU A 60 -20.36 -29.38 -0.66
C LEU A 60 -21.65 -28.67 -1.09
N VAL A 61 -21.64 -27.35 -1.26
CA VAL A 61 -22.77 -26.61 -1.85
C VAL A 61 -22.96 -27.02 -3.31
N MET A 62 -21.87 -27.22 -4.07
CA MET A 62 -21.97 -27.74 -5.45
C MET A 62 -22.61 -29.12 -5.48
N LEU A 63 -22.20 -30.03 -4.58
CA LEU A 63 -22.83 -31.34 -4.44
C LEU A 63 -24.32 -31.22 -4.12
N ALA A 64 -24.70 -30.28 -3.26
CA ALA A 64 -26.09 -30.07 -2.84
C ALA A 64 -26.96 -29.37 -3.90
N LEU A 65 -26.35 -28.71 -4.89
CA LEU A 65 -27.03 -28.08 -6.02
C LEU A 65 -27.29 -29.06 -7.17
N GLU A 66 -26.54 -30.16 -7.22
CA GLU A 66 -26.75 -31.26 -8.16
C GLU A 66 -27.97 -32.08 -7.71
N ALA A 67 -29.16 -31.54 -7.99
CA ALA A 67 -30.48 -31.93 -7.44
C ALA A 67 -30.95 -33.36 -7.76
N SER A 68 -30.10 -34.17 -8.36
CA SER A 68 -30.34 -35.57 -8.75
C SER A 68 -29.71 -36.59 -7.80
N HIS A 69 -28.94 -36.16 -6.81
CA HIS A 69 -28.10 -37.07 -6.05
C HIS A 69 -28.79 -37.59 -4.76
N PRO A 70 -28.76 -38.91 -4.46
CA PRO A 70 -29.28 -39.45 -3.19
C PRO A 70 -28.61 -38.90 -1.90
N TRP A 71 -27.58 -38.05 -2.03
CA TRP A 71 -26.84 -37.49 -0.91
C TRP A 71 -27.27 -36.07 -0.54
N ASP A 72 -28.27 -35.46 -1.19
CA ASP A 72 -28.63 -34.04 -0.99
C ASP A 72 -28.82 -33.67 0.48
N VAL A 73 -29.55 -34.48 1.24
CA VAL A 73 -29.78 -34.23 2.69
C VAL A 73 -28.47 -34.26 3.48
N LEU A 74 -27.57 -35.19 3.15
CA LEU A 74 -26.27 -35.31 3.79
C LEU A 74 -25.30 -34.21 3.35
N ALA A 75 -25.38 -33.77 2.09
CA ALA A 75 -24.63 -32.63 1.57
C ALA A 75 -25.06 -31.34 2.27
N TRP A 76 -26.37 -31.08 2.40
CA TRP A 76 -26.88 -29.92 3.14
C TRP A 76 -26.54 -29.98 4.64
N ALA A 77 -26.59 -31.16 5.26
CA ALA A 77 -26.14 -31.34 6.64
C ALA A 77 -24.64 -31.04 6.79
N ALA A 78 -23.82 -31.47 5.84
CA ALA A 78 -22.39 -31.18 5.82
C ALA A 78 -22.12 -29.67 5.60
N VAL A 79 -22.86 -29.02 4.70
CA VAL A 79 -22.81 -27.56 4.53
C VAL A 79 -23.13 -26.87 5.86
N ALA A 80 -24.24 -27.23 6.51
CA ALA A 80 -24.63 -26.65 7.80
C ALA A 80 -23.53 -26.82 8.86
N LEU A 81 -22.90 -28.01 8.92
CA LEU A 81 -21.79 -28.28 9.84
C LEU A 81 -20.57 -27.40 9.55
N THR A 82 -20.23 -27.18 8.27
CA THR A 82 -19.11 -26.30 7.91
C THR A 82 -19.38 -24.82 8.17
N LEU A 83 -20.64 -24.41 8.37
CA LEU A 83 -21.02 -23.05 8.75
C LEU A 83 -20.99 -22.81 10.27
N VAL A 84 -20.93 -23.86 11.09
CA VAL A 84 -20.83 -23.76 12.56
C VAL A 84 -19.66 -22.88 13.01
N PRO A 85 -18.43 -23.02 12.47
CA PRO A 85 -17.34 -22.11 12.81
C PRO A 85 -17.67 -20.64 12.54
N MET A 86 -18.35 -20.31 11.46
CA MET A 86 -18.75 -18.92 11.15
C MET A 86 -19.77 -18.39 12.19
N ALA A 87 -20.70 -19.24 12.63
CA ALA A 87 -21.62 -18.89 13.72
C ALA A 87 -20.89 -18.71 15.06
N LEU A 88 -19.83 -19.48 15.31
CA LEU A 88 -18.99 -19.33 16.51
C LEU A 88 -18.14 -18.05 16.46
N VAL A 89 -17.62 -17.66 15.28
CA VAL A 89 -16.96 -16.36 15.06
C VAL A 89 -17.91 -15.22 15.35
N LEU A 90 -19.15 -15.28 14.83
CA LEU A 90 -20.19 -14.27 15.09
C LEU A 90 -20.52 -14.12 16.57
N LYS A 91 -20.45 -15.20 17.34
CA LYS A 91 -20.67 -15.19 18.80
C LYS A 91 -19.40 -14.89 19.60
N GLU A 92 -18.33 -14.45 18.94
CA GLU A 92 -17.02 -14.13 19.53
C GLU A 92 -16.42 -15.31 20.35
N ARG A 93 -16.82 -16.55 20.03
CA ARG A 93 -16.35 -17.76 20.73
C ARG A 93 -15.01 -18.26 20.19
N ILE A 94 -14.73 -17.97 18.92
CA ILE A 94 -13.45 -18.25 18.27
C ILE A 94 -13.01 -17.01 17.49
N GLY A 95 -11.71 -16.79 17.40
CA GLY A 95 -11.16 -15.68 16.63
C GLY A 95 -11.35 -15.90 15.12
N LEU A 96 -11.53 -14.80 14.37
CA LEU A 96 -11.67 -14.84 12.91
C LEU A 96 -10.47 -15.54 12.25
N ASP A 97 -9.28 -15.36 12.82
CA ASP A 97 -8.01 -16.00 12.46
C ASP A 97 -8.06 -17.53 12.44
N TRP A 98 -8.98 -18.16 13.19
CA TRP A 98 -9.21 -19.60 13.13
C TRP A 98 -9.60 -20.05 11.70
N CYS A 99 -10.51 -19.32 11.05
CA CYS A 99 -10.97 -19.59 9.69
C CYS A 99 -9.87 -19.38 8.62
N TRP A 100 -8.78 -18.71 9.00
CA TRP A 100 -7.62 -18.44 8.16
C TRP A 100 -6.40 -19.29 8.52
N SER A 101 -6.49 -20.12 9.57
CA SER A 101 -5.38 -20.94 10.02
C SER A 101 -5.12 -22.07 9.03
N GLY A 102 -3.88 -22.15 8.54
CA GLY A 102 -3.50 -23.14 7.51
C GLY A 102 -3.69 -24.59 7.95
N ASN A 103 -3.61 -24.87 9.25
CA ASN A 103 -3.63 -26.23 9.81
C ASN A 103 -4.90 -27.02 9.47
N HIS A 104 -6.06 -26.36 9.42
CA HIS A 104 -7.33 -27.03 9.11
C HIS A 104 -7.54 -27.25 7.61
N LEU A 105 -6.87 -26.47 6.76
CA LEU A 105 -6.96 -26.58 5.31
C LEU A 105 -6.29 -27.84 4.78
N PHE A 106 -5.18 -28.24 5.40
CA PHE A 106 -4.41 -29.43 4.99
C PHE A 106 -5.16 -30.75 5.19
N LEU A 107 -5.97 -30.84 6.24
CA LEU A 107 -6.67 -32.07 6.59
C LEU A 107 -8.04 -32.16 5.90
N GLY A 108 -8.75 -31.03 5.78
CA GLY A 108 -10.10 -31.00 5.21
C GLY A 108 -10.12 -31.12 3.69
N PHE A 109 -9.25 -30.39 2.99
CA PHE A 109 -9.38 -30.23 1.54
C PHE A 109 -9.12 -31.51 0.71
N PRO A 110 -8.01 -32.26 0.92
CA PRO A 110 -7.79 -33.50 0.18
C PRO A 110 -8.89 -34.55 0.47
N GLY A 111 -9.37 -34.60 1.71
CA GLY A 111 -10.45 -35.49 2.12
C GLY A 111 -11.76 -35.17 1.40
N ILE A 112 -12.12 -33.90 1.28
CA ILE A 112 -13.34 -33.46 0.58
C ILE A 112 -13.23 -33.71 -0.93
N LEU A 113 -12.09 -33.43 -1.56
CA LEU A 113 -11.91 -33.74 -2.97
C LEU A 113 -11.97 -35.25 -3.25
N PHE A 114 -11.39 -36.07 -2.39
CA PHE A 114 -11.47 -37.53 -2.51
C PHE A 114 -12.90 -38.02 -2.33
N LEU A 115 -13.63 -37.48 -1.34
CA LEU A 115 -15.04 -37.78 -1.12
C LEU A 115 -15.88 -37.43 -2.35
N LEU A 116 -15.71 -36.22 -2.89
CA LEU A 116 -16.44 -35.78 -4.08
C LEU A 116 -16.12 -36.65 -5.28
N ARG A 117 -14.84 -37.02 -5.49
CA ARG A 117 -14.46 -37.95 -6.56
C ARG A 117 -15.13 -39.32 -6.42
N ALA A 118 -15.29 -39.81 -5.20
CA ALA A 118 -15.94 -41.08 -4.91
C ALA A 118 -17.47 -41.01 -5.06
N VAL A 119 -18.06 -39.84 -4.83
CA VAL A 119 -19.51 -39.61 -4.92
C VAL A 119 -19.94 -39.32 -6.34
N ASP A 120 -19.39 -38.27 -6.96
CA ASP A 120 -19.81 -37.77 -8.26
C ASP A 120 -18.64 -37.17 -9.06
N GLY A 121 -18.41 -37.73 -10.25
CA GLY A 121 -17.32 -37.32 -11.13
C GLY A 121 -17.48 -35.92 -11.70
N CYS A 122 -18.71 -35.47 -11.97
CA CYS A 122 -19.02 -34.14 -12.47
C CYS A 122 -18.81 -33.10 -11.36
N VAL A 123 -19.40 -33.28 -10.19
CA VAL A 123 -19.24 -32.38 -9.03
C VAL A 123 -17.77 -32.22 -8.68
N PHE A 124 -16.98 -33.31 -8.76
CA PHE A 124 -15.54 -33.25 -8.58
C PHE A 124 -14.85 -32.35 -9.63
N GLN A 125 -15.19 -32.50 -10.92
CA GLN A 125 -14.63 -31.65 -11.98
C GLN A 125 -14.98 -30.18 -11.79
N VAL A 126 -16.24 -29.86 -11.47
CA VAL A 126 -16.70 -28.49 -11.17
C VAL A 126 -15.96 -27.91 -9.97
N SER A 127 -15.76 -28.70 -8.92
CA SER A 127 -15.00 -28.31 -7.73
C SER A 127 -13.52 -28.04 -8.04
N CYS A 128 -12.91 -28.84 -8.92
CA CYS A 128 -11.55 -28.62 -9.40
C CYS A 128 -11.44 -27.33 -10.22
N LEU A 129 -12.39 -27.07 -11.12
CA LEU A 129 -12.44 -25.84 -11.92
C LEU A 129 -12.58 -24.60 -11.01
N TYR A 130 -13.51 -24.65 -10.06
CA TYR A 130 -13.70 -23.60 -9.07
C TYR A 130 -12.43 -23.32 -8.27
N THR A 131 -11.82 -24.36 -7.69
CA THR A 131 -10.66 -24.19 -6.81
C THR A 131 -9.46 -23.61 -7.57
N ALA A 132 -9.21 -24.09 -8.79
CA ALA A 132 -8.16 -23.57 -9.66
C ALA A 132 -8.37 -22.08 -9.98
N SER A 133 -9.62 -21.72 -10.31
CA SER A 133 -10.00 -20.34 -10.62
C SER A 133 -9.90 -19.43 -9.41
N TRP A 134 -10.35 -19.91 -8.25
CA TRP A 134 -10.33 -19.18 -6.98
C TRP A 134 -8.90 -18.85 -6.54
N LEU A 135 -7.99 -19.83 -6.55
CA LEU A 135 -6.59 -19.64 -6.16
C LEU A 135 -5.89 -18.60 -7.03
N TYR A 136 -6.13 -18.65 -8.34
CA TYR A 136 -5.59 -17.67 -9.28
C TYR A 136 -6.20 -16.27 -9.07
N THR A 137 -7.52 -16.22 -8.88
CA THR A 137 -8.26 -14.98 -8.62
C THR A 137 -7.79 -14.29 -7.34
N LEU A 138 -7.51 -15.05 -6.28
CA LEU A 138 -6.97 -14.50 -5.03
C LEU A 138 -5.66 -13.74 -5.23
N LEU A 139 -4.75 -14.30 -6.04
CA LEU A 139 -3.48 -13.66 -6.35
C LEU A 139 -3.70 -12.34 -7.09
N LEU A 140 -4.56 -12.34 -8.11
CA LEU A 140 -4.88 -11.13 -8.88
C LEU A 140 -5.54 -10.06 -8.01
N VAL A 141 -6.55 -10.44 -7.22
CA VAL A 141 -7.23 -9.54 -6.30
C VAL A 141 -6.26 -8.95 -5.28
N TRP A 142 -5.32 -9.74 -4.75
CA TRP A 142 -4.32 -9.26 -3.81
C TRP A 142 -3.39 -8.22 -4.45
N ILE A 143 -2.87 -8.51 -5.65
CA ILE A 143 -2.06 -7.55 -6.41
C ILE A 143 -2.84 -6.26 -6.64
N LEU A 144 -4.08 -6.35 -7.13
CA LEU A 144 -4.92 -5.19 -7.38
C LEU A 144 -5.25 -4.41 -6.10
N LYS A 145 -5.44 -5.07 -4.96
CA LYS A 145 -5.63 -4.40 -3.66
C LYS A 145 -4.40 -3.61 -3.24
N CYS A 146 -3.22 -4.19 -3.39
CA CYS A 146 -1.95 -3.51 -3.10
C CYS A 146 -1.71 -2.33 -4.05
N LEU A 147 -2.14 -2.46 -5.31
CA LEU A 147 -2.03 -1.41 -6.31
C LEU A 147 -3.11 -0.34 -6.20
N ALA A 148 -4.32 -0.62 -5.72
CA ALA A 148 -5.43 0.33 -5.77
C ALA A 148 -5.55 1.19 -4.50
N GLY A 149 -5.16 0.66 -3.34
CA GLY A 149 -5.20 1.38 -2.06
C GLY A 149 -6.57 1.99 -1.70
N ARG A 150 -7.66 1.48 -2.28
CA ARG A 150 -8.98 2.10 -2.17
C ARG A 150 -9.53 1.96 -0.76
N ARG A 151 -9.96 3.08 -0.17
CA ARG A 151 -10.54 3.12 1.17
C ARG A 151 -11.92 2.45 1.24
N ARG A 152 -12.14 1.67 2.30
CA ARG A 152 -13.42 1.01 2.58
C ARG A 152 -14.50 2.01 3.02
N PRO A 153 -15.78 1.74 2.74
CA PRO A 153 -16.89 2.54 3.27
C PRO A 153 -16.81 2.76 4.79
N ALA A 154 -16.49 1.71 5.56
CA ALA A 154 -16.32 1.79 7.02
C ALA A 154 -15.29 2.83 7.48
N LEU A 155 -14.30 3.16 6.65
CA LEU A 155 -13.28 4.15 6.96
C LEU A 155 -13.71 5.59 6.63
N ILE A 156 -14.41 5.80 5.51
CA ILE A 156 -14.69 7.13 4.96
C ILE A 156 -16.10 7.65 5.20
N MET A 157 -17.06 6.79 5.53
CA MET A 157 -18.48 7.15 5.71
C MET A 157 -18.93 6.96 7.16
N LYS A 158 -18.04 7.26 8.12
CA LYS A 158 -18.27 6.96 9.55
C LYS A 158 -19.52 7.66 10.09
N GLU A 159 -19.74 8.91 9.69
CA GLU A 159 -20.88 9.70 10.17
C GLU A 159 -22.20 9.18 9.60
N GLU A 160 -22.23 8.80 8.33
CA GLU A 160 -23.41 8.24 7.69
C GLU A 160 -23.73 6.85 8.23
N ILE A 161 -22.70 6.02 8.44
CA ILE A 161 -22.83 4.67 9.01
C ILE A 161 -23.33 4.72 10.45
N ALA A 162 -22.85 5.67 11.26
CA ALA A 162 -23.29 5.85 12.65
C ALA A 162 -24.78 6.22 12.77
N LYS A 163 -25.40 6.75 11.71
CA LYS A 163 -26.82 7.07 11.67
C LYS A 163 -27.70 5.88 11.29
N LEU A 164 -27.12 4.77 10.82
CA LEU A 164 -27.89 3.59 10.41
C LEU A 164 -28.30 2.79 11.66
N PRO A 165 -29.57 2.34 11.75
CA PRO A 165 -30.03 1.51 12.87
C PRO A 165 -29.42 0.11 12.73
N ARG A 166 -28.32 -0.14 13.45
CA ARG A 166 -27.62 -1.42 13.48
C ARG A 166 -27.53 -1.98 14.89
N ASP A 167 -27.61 -3.31 14.97
CA ASP A 167 -27.31 -4.03 16.20
C ASP A 167 -25.87 -3.73 16.67
N PRO A 168 -25.62 -3.47 17.96
CA PRO A 168 -24.29 -3.20 18.50
C PRO A 168 -23.24 -4.28 18.16
N MET A 169 -23.64 -5.54 17.95
CA MET A 169 -22.77 -6.64 17.53
C MET A 169 -21.99 -6.31 16.24
N TRP A 170 -22.56 -5.51 15.34
CA TRP A 170 -21.91 -5.10 14.10
C TRP A 170 -20.72 -4.15 14.31
N SER A 171 -20.62 -3.50 15.47
CA SER A 171 -19.55 -2.54 15.77
C SER A 171 -18.17 -3.19 15.68
N CYS A 172 -18.03 -4.43 16.15
CA CYS A 172 -16.79 -5.20 16.08
C CYS A 172 -16.36 -5.45 14.62
N ILE A 173 -17.31 -5.86 13.77
CA ILE A 173 -17.08 -6.12 12.34
C ILE A 173 -16.75 -4.82 11.58
N ILE A 174 -17.46 -3.73 11.88
CA ILE A 174 -17.17 -2.41 11.31
C ILE A 174 -15.77 -1.94 11.72
N SER A 175 -15.40 -2.11 13.00
CA SER A 175 -14.07 -1.76 13.51
C SER A 175 -12.99 -2.51 12.74
N PHE A 176 -13.14 -3.83 12.60
CA PHE A 176 -12.22 -4.69 11.85
C PHE A 176 -12.02 -4.21 10.40
N HIS A 177 -13.06 -3.69 9.75
CA HIS A 177 -12.96 -3.15 8.39
C HIS A 177 -12.40 -1.72 8.32
N SER A 178 -12.40 -0.98 9.41
CA SER A 178 -11.88 0.39 9.47
C SER A 178 -10.42 0.48 9.96
N GLU A 179 -9.91 -0.58 10.58
CA GLU A 179 -8.60 -0.59 11.25
C GLU A 179 -7.43 -1.00 10.33
N GLY A 180 -6.27 -0.36 10.58
CA GLY A 180 -4.99 -0.71 9.97
C GLY A 180 -5.00 -0.70 8.44
N ASP A 181 -4.23 -1.61 7.85
CA ASP A 181 -4.11 -1.77 6.39
C ASP A 181 -5.44 -2.24 5.75
N ASN A 182 -6.29 -2.92 6.52
CA ASN A 182 -7.56 -3.45 6.03
C ASN A 182 -8.47 -2.34 5.48
N GLY A 183 -8.45 -1.16 6.11
CA GLY A 183 -9.18 0.02 5.68
C GLY A 183 -8.86 0.52 4.27
N TYR A 184 -7.71 0.11 3.70
CA TYR A 184 -7.24 0.50 2.36
C TYR A 184 -7.36 -0.62 1.31
N HIS A 185 -7.97 -1.74 1.68
CA HIS A 185 -8.11 -2.90 0.82
C HIS A 185 -9.56 -3.11 0.36
N SER A 186 -10.22 -2.05 -0.11
CA SER A 186 -11.59 -2.15 -0.64
C SER A 186 -11.62 -2.72 -2.05
N PHE A 187 -10.90 -2.15 -3.01
CA PHE A 187 -10.96 -2.60 -4.42
C PHE A 187 -9.90 -3.65 -4.77
N PRO A 188 -10.23 -4.70 -5.56
CA PRO A 188 -11.56 -5.26 -5.76
C PRO A 188 -11.96 -6.15 -4.57
N SER A 189 -13.23 -6.57 -4.48
CA SER A 189 -13.68 -7.47 -3.42
C SER A 189 -13.26 -8.93 -3.69
N GLY A 190 -12.59 -9.56 -2.71
CA GLY A 190 -12.16 -10.97 -2.81
C GLY A 190 -13.32 -11.95 -2.70
N ASP A 191 -14.23 -11.75 -1.74
CA ASP A 191 -15.44 -12.56 -1.59
C ASP A 191 -16.33 -12.50 -2.82
N ALA A 192 -16.53 -11.31 -3.41
CA ALA A 192 -17.29 -11.21 -4.65
C ALA A 192 -16.60 -11.92 -5.80
N ALA A 193 -15.26 -11.85 -5.90
CA ALA A 193 -14.50 -12.54 -6.93
C ALA A 193 -14.59 -14.05 -6.79
N ALA A 194 -14.45 -14.57 -5.57
CA ALA A 194 -14.64 -15.98 -5.30
C ALA A 194 -16.07 -16.45 -5.57
N ALA A 195 -17.08 -15.66 -5.22
CA ALA A 195 -18.47 -15.96 -5.56
C ALA A 195 -18.71 -15.98 -7.08
N GLY A 196 -18.04 -15.10 -7.83
CA GLY A 196 -17.99 -15.11 -9.29
C GLY A 196 -17.39 -16.40 -9.85
N CYS A 197 -16.27 -16.87 -9.27
CA CYS A 197 -15.69 -18.16 -9.63
C CYS A 197 -16.66 -19.30 -9.37
N PHE A 198 -17.36 -19.28 -8.23
CA PHE A 198 -18.33 -20.32 -7.86
C PHE A 198 -19.49 -20.38 -8.86
N ALA A 199 -20.16 -19.25 -9.09
CA ALA A 199 -21.33 -19.21 -9.95
C ALA A 199 -21.00 -19.60 -11.40
N SER A 200 -19.87 -19.12 -11.93
CA SER A 200 -19.43 -19.49 -13.28
C SER A 200 -18.95 -20.94 -13.38
N ALA A 201 -18.33 -21.51 -12.35
CA ALA A 201 -17.94 -22.92 -12.38
C ALA A 201 -19.19 -23.81 -12.41
N VAL A 202 -20.20 -23.51 -11.59
CA VAL A 202 -21.49 -24.21 -11.58
C VAL A 202 -22.18 -24.12 -12.93
N LEU A 203 -22.29 -22.90 -13.50
CA LEU A 203 -22.98 -22.69 -14.78
C LEU A 203 -22.26 -23.30 -15.99
N VAL A 204 -20.95 -23.49 -15.90
CA VAL A 204 -20.16 -24.15 -16.96
C VAL A 204 -20.16 -25.66 -16.79
N GLY A 205 -20.17 -26.14 -15.55
CA GLY A 205 -19.94 -27.53 -15.22
C GLY A 205 -21.20 -28.39 -15.14
N PHE A 206 -22.34 -27.79 -14.83
CA PHE A 206 -23.64 -28.47 -14.79
C PHE A 206 -24.49 -28.07 -15.99
N ASP A 207 -25.31 -29.00 -16.48
CA ASP A 207 -26.12 -28.82 -17.69
C ASP A 207 -27.33 -27.89 -17.47
N GLU A 208 -27.79 -27.75 -16.23
CA GLU A 208 -28.93 -26.91 -15.86
C GLU A 208 -28.52 -25.51 -15.39
N VAL A 209 -29.38 -24.52 -15.64
CA VAL A 209 -29.17 -23.17 -15.12
C VAL A 209 -29.50 -23.14 -13.64
N HIS A 210 -28.47 -23.19 -12.80
CA HIS A 210 -28.62 -23.09 -11.36
C HIS A 210 -28.79 -21.63 -10.91
N TRP A 211 -30.02 -21.12 -10.97
CA TRP A 211 -30.38 -19.79 -10.45
C TRP A 211 -29.96 -19.56 -9.00
N ALA A 212 -29.91 -20.63 -8.19
CA ALA A 212 -29.41 -20.58 -6.83
C ALA A 212 -27.93 -20.13 -6.76
N ALA A 213 -27.08 -20.52 -7.71
CA ALA A 213 -25.69 -20.11 -7.74
C ALA A 213 -25.54 -18.60 -8.03
N LEU A 214 -26.35 -18.08 -8.96
CA LEU A 214 -26.43 -16.65 -9.25
C LEU A 214 -26.97 -15.85 -8.06
N ALA A 215 -27.99 -16.38 -7.38
CA ALA A 215 -28.54 -15.76 -6.18
C ALA A 215 -27.51 -15.71 -5.04
N LEU A 216 -26.75 -16.80 -4.82
CA LEU A 216 -25.66 -16.83 -3.84
C LEU A 216 -24.54 -15.84 -4.18
N MET A 217 -24.19 -15.68 -5.45
CA MET A 217 -23.23 -14.66 -5.88
C MET A 217 -23.74 -13.24 -5.59
N ALA A 218 -24.99 -12.94 -5.94
CA ALA A 218 -25.60 -11.65 -5.67
C ALA A 218 -25.67 -11.36 -4.16
N LEU A 219 -26.02 -12.37 -3.36
CA LEU A 219 -26.10 -12.25 -1.91
C LEU A 219 -24.72 -12.08 -1.26
N ALA A 220 -23.68 -12.74 -1.78
CA ALA A 220 -22.31 -12.54 -1.33
C ALA A 220 -21.84 -11.10 -1.63
N MET A 221 -22.05 -10.62 -2.85
CA MET A 221 -21.75 -9.24 -3.24
C MET A 221 -22.48 -8.24 -2.34
N TYR A 222 -23.78 -8.45 -2.12
CA TYR A 222 -24.58 -7.60 -1.27
C TYR A 222 -24.11 -7.63 0.18
N GLY A 223 -23.80 -8.80 0.74
CA GLY A 223 -23.31 -8.94 2.12
C GLY A 223 -22.03 -8.16 2.38
N ARG A 224 -21.13 -8.06 1.39
CA ARG A 224 -19.91 -7.22 1.46
C ARG A 224 -20.20 -5.72 1.50
N ILE A 225 -21.23 -5.27 0.78
CA ILE A 225 -21.71 -3.89 0.82
C ILE A 225 -22.39 -3.63 2.17
N TYR A 226 -23.26 -4.54 2.60
CA TYR A 226 -24.05 -4.46 3.83
C TYR A 226 -23.20 -4.23 5.08
N VAL A 227 -22.05 -4.90 5.17
CA VAL A 227 -21.08 -4.78 6.27
C VAL A 227 -20.01 -3.73 6.04
N PHE A 228 -20.23 -2.79 5.11
CA PHE A 228 -19.37 -1.63 4.89
C PHE A 228 -17.93 -1.97 4.48
N ALA A 229 -17.71 -3.20 4.00
CA ALA A 229 -16.38 -3.66 3.59
C ALA A 229 -16.01 -3.14 2.19
N HIS A 230 -17.00 -3.01 1.31
CA HIS A 230 -16.80 -2.72 -0.11
C HIS A 230 -17.86 -1.77 -0.66
N HIS A 231 -17.47 -0.95 -1.64
CA HIS A 231 -18.40 -0.21 -2.49
C HIS A 231 -19.00 -1.14 -3.56
N LEU A 232 -20.07 -0.69 -4.22
CA LEU A 232 -20.74 -1.45 -5.29
C LEU A 232 -19.79 -1.78 -6.44
N LEU A 233 -18.99 -0.82 -6.92
CA LEU A 233 -18.04 -1.09 -8.00
C LEU A 233 -16.94 -2.09 -7.59
N ASP A 234 -16.59 -2.16 -6.29
CA ASP A 234 -15.58 -3.10 -5.81
C ASP A 234 -16.07 -4.55 -5.91
N VAL A 235 -17.35 -4.79 -5.58
CA VAL A 235 -17.93 -6.13 -5.65
C VAL A 235 -18.27 -6.53 -7.09
N LEU A 236 -18.72 -5.59 -7.92
CA LEU A 236 -18.94 -5.84 -9.36
C LEU A 236 -17.63 -6.19 -10.07
N ALA A 237 -16.57 -5.42 -9.83
CA ALA A 237 -15.26 -5.70 -10.40
C ALA A 237 -14.70 -7.02 -9.87
N GLY A 238 -14.85 -7.30 -8.57
CA GLY A 238 -14.48 -8.59 -7.98
C GLY A 238 -15.15 -9.75 -8.71
N ALA A 239 -16.49 -9.77 -8.75
CA ALA A 239 -17.26 -10.83 -9.40
C ALA A 239 -16.89 -10.99 -10.89
N ALA A 240 -16.72 -9.89 -11.62
CA ALA A 240 -16.31 -9.92 -13.03
C ALA A 240 -14.92 -10.56 -13.22
N ILE A 241 -13.96 -10.27 -12.34
CA ILE A 241 -12.63 -10.91 -12.36
C ILE A 241 -12.79 -12.41 -12.15
N GLY A 242 -13.55 -12.84 -11.13
CA GLY A 242 -13.76 -14.26 -10.83
C GLY A 242 -14.39 -15.02 -12.00
N VAL A 243 -15.49 -14.50 -12.55
CA VAL A 243 -16.16 -15.08 -13.73
C VAL A 243 -15.18 -15.18 -14.90
N SER A 244 -14.41 -14.12 -15.17
CA SER A 244 -13.45 -14.10 -16.28
C SER A 244 -12.35 -15.15 -16.10
N CYS A 245 -11.83 -15.30 -14.88
CA CYS A 245 -10.82 -16.30 -14.57
C CYS A 245 -11.38 -17.72 -14.79
N THR A 246 -12.59 -18.01 -14.29
CA THR A 246 -13.20 -19.33 -14.44
C THR A 246 -13.51 -19.67 -15.89
N LEU A 247 -14.08 -18.74 -16.67
CA LEU A 247 -14.31 -18.95 -18.09
C LEU A 247 -12.99 -19.21 -18.85
N ALA A 248 -11.92 -18.52 -18.48
CA ALA A 248 -10.61 -18.74 -19.06
C ALA A 248 -10.02 -20.12 -18.72
N PHE A 249 -10.17 -20.59 -17.47
CA PHE A 249 -9.78 -21.95 -17.08
C PHE A 249 -10.62 -23.01 -17.78
N ALA A 250 -11.94 -22.79 -17.87
CA ALA A 250 -12.86 -23.69 -18.58
C ALA A 250 -12.51 -23.81 -20.06
N ALA A 251 -12.23 -22.69 -20.75
CA ALA A 251 -11.81 -22.71 -22.15
C ALA A 251 -10.45 -23.43 -22.36
N CYS A 252 -9.58 -23.41 -21.36
CA CYS A 252 -8.30 -24.12 -21.40
C CYS A 252 -8.44 -25.62 -21.11
N ALA A 253 -9.37 -26.00 -20.24
CA ALA A 253 -9.67 -27.39 -19.92
C ALA A 253 -10.42 -28.03 -21.08
N ASN A 254 -9.75 -28.93 -21.83
CA ASN A 254 -10.48 -29.83 -22.74
C ASN A 254 -11.49 -30.68 -21.95
N PRO A 255 -12.53 -31.26 -22.59
CA PRO A 255 -13.46 -32.19 -21.94
C PRO A 255 -12.76 -33.35 -21.19
N ASP A 256 -11.63 -33.83 -21.74
CA ASP A 256 -10.78 -34.88 -21.13
C ASP A 256 -9.67 -34.32 -20.21
N GLY A 257 -9.61 -32.99 -20.06
CA GLY A 257 -8.50 -32.24 -19.46
C GLY A 257 -8.56 -32.12 -17.94
N TYR A 258 -9.41 -32.86 -17.22
CA TYR A 258 -9.53 -32.72 -15.76
C TYR A 258 -8.21 -33.03 -15.03
N HIS A 259 -7.33 -33.85 -15.61
CA HIS A 259 -5.98 -34.08 -15.10
C HIS A 259 -5.15 -32.78 -15.04
N VAL A 260 -5.35 -31.87 -16.00
CA VAL A 260 -4.72 -30.55 -16.02
C VAL A 260 -5.17 -29.70 -14.84
N LEU A 261 -6.49 -29.66 -14.60
CA LEU A 261 -7.07 -28.94 -13.47
C LEU A 261 -6.60 -29.53 -12.14
N LEU A 262 -6.49 -30.85 -12.04
CA LEU A 262 -5.99 -31.51 -10.84
C LEU A 262 -4.50 -31.21 -10.59
N THR A 263 -3.64 -31.32 -11.62
CA THR A 263 -2.22 -30.95 -11.51
C THR A 263 -2.07 -29.48 -11.12
N TRP A 264 -2.92 -28.61 -11.65
CA TRP A 264 -2.95 -27.20 -11.29
C TRP A 264 -3.36 -26.97 -9.84
N ASN A 265 -4.39 -27.67 -9.36
CA ASN A 265 -4.83 -27.59 -7.96
C ASN A 265 -3.72 -28.06 -7.01
N VAL A 266 -3.05 -29.18 -7.31
CA VAL A 266 -1.91 -29.67 -6.54
C VAL A 266 -0.80 -28.62 -6.51
N ALA A 267 -0.46 -28.03 -7.65
CA ALA A 267 0.55 -26.99 -7.73
C ALA A 267 0.18 -25.73 -6.94
N CYS A 268 -1.08 -25.29 -7.02
CA CYS A 268 -1.55 -24.11 -6.30
C CYS A 268 -1.63 -24.35 -4.79
N VAL A 269 -2.01 -25.55 -4.35
CA VAL A 269 -1.94 -25.94 -2.93
C VAL A 269 -0.50 -25.94 -2.46
N VAL A 270 0.42 -26.63 -3.15
CA VAL A 270 1.86 -26.61 -2.82
C VAL A 270 2.39 -25.18 -2.77
N LEU A 271 1.98 -24.33 -3.71
CA LEU A 271 2.36 -22.93 -3.72
C LEU A 271 1.84 -22.21 -2.47
N LEU A 272 0.56 -22.34 -2.12
CA LEU A 272 -0.01 -21.78 -0.89
C LEU A 272 0.77 -22.22 0.35
N VAL A 273 1.10 -23.50 0.46
CA VAL A 273 1.93 -24.03 1.54
C VAL A 273 3.26 -23.29 1.62
N VAL A 274 3.93 -23.12 0.48
CA VAL A 274 5.18 -22.38 0.42
C VAL A 274 4.97 -20.90 0.76
N ILE A 275 3.84 -20.29 0.39
CA ILE A 275 3.51 -18.91 0.76
C ILE A 275 3.47 -18.74 2.27
N PHE A 276 2.78 -19.65 2.96
CA PHE A 276 2.64 -19.62 4.42
C PHE A 276 3.95 -19.94 5.15
N ILE A 277 4.85 -20.75 4.56
CA ILE A 277 6.12 -21.14 5.18
C ILE A 277 7.24 -20.11 4.92
N VAL A 278 7.35 -19.58 3.71
CA VAL A 278 8.56 -18.87 3.23
C VAL A 278 8.38 -17.34 3.22
N GLY A 279 7.16 -16.86 3.48
CA GLY A 279 6.81 -15.44 3.58
C GLY A 279 6.47 -14.78 2.23
N PRO A 280 5.68 -13.69 2.23
CA PRO A 280 4.89 -13.24 1.07
C PRO A 280 5.71 -12.80 -0.15
N VAL A 281 6.91 -12.27 0.03
CA VAL A 281 7.76 -11.81 -1.09
C VAL A 281 8.41 -12.97 -1.84
N ARG A 282 8.94 -13.95 -1.09
CA ARG A 282 9.55 -15.15 -1.67
C ARG A 282 8.48 -16.06 -2.29
N ALA A 283 7.30 -16.06 -1.68
CA ALA A 283 6.09 -16.70 -2.16
C ALA A 283 5.61 -16.16 -3.51
N ALA A 284 5.55 -14.83 -3.68
CA ALA A 284 5.16 -14.21 -4.94
C ALA A 284 6.16 -14.50 -6.08
N LEU A 285 7.46 -14.50 -5.78
CA LEU A 285 8.50 -14.87 -6.74
C LEU A 285 8.40 -16.35 -7.12
N LEU A 286 8.20 -17.24 -6.16
CA LEU A 286 8.02 -18.66 -6.44
C LEU A 286 6.71 -18.93 -7.19
N ALA A 287 5.64 -18.21 -6.86
CA ALA A 287 4.37 -18.25 -7.57
C ALA A 287 4.58 -17.90 -9.05
N ALA A 288 5.23 -16.76 -9.32
CA ALA A 288 5.52 -16.34 -10.69
C ALA A 288 6.33 -17.41 -11.45
N VAL A 289 7.32 -18.03 -10.82
CA VAL A 289 8.12 -19.11 -11.42
C VAL A 289 7.27 -20.36 -11.68
N VAL A 290 6.49 -20.82 -10.70
CA VAL A 290 5.64 -22.02 -10.82
C VAL A 290 4.55 -21.80 -11.87
N PHE A 291 3.89 -20.65 -11.87
CA PHE A 291 2.90 -20.27 -12.87
C PHE A 291 3.51 -20.15 -14.28
N THR A 292 4.74 -19.66 -14.39
CA THR A 292 5.46 -19.60 -15.68
C THR A 292 5.83 -20.99 -16.17
N VAL A 293 6.36 -21.85 -15.30
CA VAL A 293 6.81 -23.21 -15.65
C VAL A 293 5.62 -24.11 -16.00
N LEU A 294 4.53 -24.05 -15.23
CA LEU A 294 3.30 -24.79 -15.51
C LEU A 294 2.48 -24.18 -16.66
N GLY A 295 2.59 -22.87 -16.88
CA GLY A 295 1.98 -22.19 -18.02
C GLY A 295 2.68 -22.55 -19.34
N CYS A 296 4.01 -22.67 -19.34
CA CYS A 296 4.78 -23.03 -20.53
C CYS A 296 4.57 -24.48 -20.99
N SER A 297 4.18 -25.40 -20.10
CA SER A 297 3.89 -26.80 -20.48
C SER A 297 2.52 -26.98 -21.15
N MET A 298 1.68 -25.95 -21.17
CA MET A 298 0.32 -26.01 -21.69
C MET A 298 0.08 -24.84 -22.64
N GLY A 299 0.28 -25.03 -23.94
CA GLY A 299 0.27 -23.95 -24.95
C GLY A 299 -0.95 -23.02 -24.96
N ARG A 300 -2.08 -23.39 -24.32
CA ARG A 300 -3.27 -22.54 -24.11
C ARG A 300 -3.13 -21.52 -22.97
N CYS A 301 -2.23 -21.75 -22.01
CA CYS A 301 -1.97 -20.84 -20.88
C CYS A 301 -1.28 -19.53 -21.32
N LEU A 302 -0.57 -19.51 -22.46
CA LEU A 302 0.01 -18.29 -23.03
C LEU A 302 -1.06 -17.25 -23.39
N ALA A 303 -2.23 -17.68 -23.89
CA ALA A 303 -3.35 -16.79 -24.18
C ALA A 303 -3.95 -16.20 -22.90
N MET A 304 -4.08 -17.01 -21.84
CA MET A 304 -4.48 -16.52 -20.51
C MET A 304 -3.48 -15.52 -19.96
N LEU A 305 -2.19 -15.84 -19.97
CA LEU A 305 -1.13 -14.93 -19.53
C LEU A 305 -1.13 -13.63 -20.33
N ALA A 306 -1.29 -13.70 -21.65
CA ALA A 306 -1.38 -12.52 -22.51
C ALA A 306 -2.61 -11.67 -22.22
N PHE A 307 -3.79 -12.28 -22.05
CA PHE A 307 -5.03 -11.57 -21.70
C PHE A 307 -4.90 -10.86 -20.34
N HIS A 308 -4.37 -11.54 -19.33
CA HIS A 308 -4.21 -10.95 -18.00
C HIS A 308 -3.08 -9.93 -17.93
N ALA A 309 -2.00 -10.12 -18.71
CA ALA A 309 -0.97 -9.10 -18.90
C ALA A 309 -1.55 -7.85 -19.57
N ALA A 310 -2.38 -8.02 -20.61
CA ALA A 310 -3.09 -6.92 -21.25
C ALA A 310 -4.06 -6.21 -20.29
N LEU A 311 -4.81 -6.97 -19.47
CA LEU A 311 -5.67 -6.40 -18.43
C LEU A 311 -4.86 -5.62 -17.39
N THR A 312 -3.73 -6.18 -16.93
CA THR A 312 -2.84 -5.51 -15.97
C THR A 312 -2.26 -4.23 -16.57
N LEU A 313 -1.82 -4.27 -17.84
CA LEU A 313 -1.32 -3.11 -18.58
C LEU A 313 -2.41 -2.06 -18.80
N ALA A 314 -3.65 -2.47 -19.09
CA ALA A 314 -4.78 -1.56 -19.22
C ALA A 314 -5.13 -0.89 -17.87
N CYS A 315 -5.16 -1.65 -16.78
CA CYS A 315 -5.30 -1.13 -15.42
C CYS A 315 -4.17 -0.16 -15.07
N TYR A 316 -2.92 -0.48 -15.44
CA TYR A 316 -1.78 0.41 -15.26
C TYR A 316 -1.89 1.69 -16.12
N GLY A 317 -2.37 1.59 -17.37
CA GLY A 317 -2.61 2.75 -18.22
C GLY A 317 -3.70 3.66 -17.69
N LEU A 318 -4.81 3.09 -17.21
CA LEU A 318 -5.84 3.83 -16.49
C LEU A 318 -5.27 4.50 -15.24
N PHE A 319 -4.42 3.80 -14.48
CA PHE A 319 -3.73 4.33 -13.32
C PHE A 319 -2.87 5.55 -13.66
N VAL A 320 -1.99 5.44 -14.67
CA VAL A 320 -1.14 6.54 -15.13
C VAL A 320 -2.00 7.73 -15.52
N LYS A 321 -3.11 7.52 -16.23
CA LYS A 321 -4.06 8.58 -16.59
C LYS A 321 -4.69 9.24 -15.36
N THR A 322 -5.18 8.48 -14.38
CA THR A 322 -5.70 9.05 -13.13
C THR A 322 -4.65 9.78 -12.30
N SER A 323 -3.38 9.38 -12.37
CA SER A 323 -2.28 10.08 -11.69
C SER A 323 -2.03 11.46 -12.32
N PHE A 324 -2.15 11.57 -13.64
CA PHE A 324 -2.14 12.87 -14.33
C PHE A 324 -3.33 13.75 -13.92
N ASP A 325 -4.53 13.19 -13.77
CA ASP A 325 -5.69 13.96 -13.30
C ASP A 325 -5.53 14.43 -11.85
N GLN A 326 -4.93 13.60 -10.98
CA GLN A 326 -4.57 14.00 -9.61
C GLN A 326 -3.56 15.15 -9.59
N LYS A 327 -2.60 15.17 -10.52
CA LYS A 327 -1.62 16.25 -10.62
C LYS A 327 -2.27 17.61 -10.84
N ALA A 328 -3.32 17.70 -11.67
CA ALA A 328 -4.09 18.92 -11.84
C ALA A 328 -4.79 19.34 -10.54
N TRP A 329 -5.42 18.40 -9.84
CA TRP A 329 -6.04 18.66 -8.54
C TRP A 329 -5.03 19.18 -7.50
N VAL A 330 -3.82 18.62 -7.47
CA VAL A 330 -2.73 19.06 -6.57
C VAL A 330 -2.29 20.49 -6.87
N LEU A 331 -2.18 20.84 -8.15
CA LEU A 331 -1.86 22.20 -8.57
C LEU A 331 -2.90 23.20 -8.05
N ASP A 332 -4.19 22.90 -8.23
CA ASP A 332 -5.28 23.77 -7.79
C ASP A 332 -5.25 23.98 -6.26
N HIS A 333 -5.00 22.92 -5.47
CA HIS A 333 -4.97 23.00 -4.01
C HIS A 333 -3.65 23.57 -3.46
N LEU A 334 -2.55 23.45 -4.20
CA LEU A 334 -1.31 24.13 -3.85
C LEU A 334 -1.48 25.66 -3.92
N GLU A 335 -2.24 26.16 -4.90
CA GLU A 335 -2.53 27.59 -4.99
C GLU A 335 -3.40 28.07 -3.83
N GLU A 336 -4.42 27.32 -3.45
CA GLU A 336 -5.23 27.61 -2.26
C GLU A 336 -4.38 27.57 -0.99
N PHE A 337 -3.55 26.53 -0.81
CA PHE A 337 -2.62 26.42 0.33
C PHE A 337 -1.66 27.60 0.41
N PHE A 338 -1.04 27.99 -0.71
CA PHE A 338 -0.14 29.14 -0.75
C PHE A 338 -0.90 30.47 -0.55
N GLY A 339 -2.15 30.57 -0.99
CA GLY A 339 -3.01 31.72 -0.72
C GLY A 339 -3.31 31.89 0.77
N CYS A 340 -3.65 30.80 1.45
CA CYS A 340 -3.83 30.79 2.91
C CYS A 340 -2.51 31.08 3.65
N ALA A 341 -1.39 30.52 3.19
CA ALA A 341 -0.07 30.77 3.77
C ALA A 341 0.45 32.19 3.53
N ALA A 342 0.01 32.87 2.47
CA ALA A 342 0.36 34.26 2.21
C ALA A 342 -0.10 35.19 3.35
N MET A 343 -1.19 34.85 4.06
CA MET A 343 -1.63 35.60 5.25
C MET A 343 -0.67 35.45 6.44
N GLN A 344 0.28 34.51 6.40
CA GLN A 344 1.31 34.31 7.44
C GLN A 344 2.69 34.85 7.03
N GLU A 345 2.83 35.40 5.81
CA GLU A 345 4.13 35.91 5.31
C GLU A 345 4.59 37.19 5.99
N ASP A 346 3.66 37.94 6.60
CA ASP A 346 3.99 39.11 7.41
C ASP A 346 4.65 38.71 8.74
N ALA A 347 4.44 37.47 9.18
CA ALA A 347 5.08 36.91 10.38
C ALA A 347 6.39 36.16 10.09
N LEU A 348 6.77 36.01 8.81
CA LEU A 348 8.02 35.36 8.45
C LEU A 348 9.21 36.31 8.66
N PRO A 349 10.32 35.85 9.28
CA PRO A 349 11.57 36.58 9.26
C PRO A 349 11.96 36.96 7.83
N GLU A 350 12.33 38.23 7.60
CA GLU A 350 12.62 38.77 6.25
C GLU A 350 13.65 37.92 5.49
N LEU A 351 14.65 37.41 6.20
CA LEU A 351 15.65 36.47 5.70
C LEU A 351 15.05 35.22 5.04
N LEU A 352 13.95 34.68 5.56
CA LEU A 352 13.32 33.46 5.02
C LEU A 352 12.45 33.70 3.77
N ARG A 353 12.03 34.94 3.51
CA ARG A 353 11.09 35.27 2.42
C ARG A 353 11.65 34.89 1.04
N GLY A 354 12.92 35.18 0.78
CA GLY A 354 13.58 34.88 -0.50
C GLY A 354 13.59 33.38 -0.85
N PRO A 355 14.18 32.51 0.01
CA PRO A 355 14.20 31.07 -0.25
C PRO A 355 12.82 30.42 -0.30
N LEU A 356 11.85 30.94 0.46
CA LEU A 356 10.47 30.47 0.40
C LEU A 356 9.86 30.73 -0.98
N LEU A 357 9.99 31.96 -1.50
CA LEU A 357 9.52 32.32 -2.85
C LEU A 357 10.19 31.46 -3.93
N LYS A 358 11.51 31.25 -3.82
CA LYS A 358 12.26 30.38 -4.75
C LYS A 358 11.73 28.94 -4.72
N LYS A 359 11.48 28.38 -3.52
CA LYS A 359 10.97 27.01 -3.37
C LYS A 359 9.54 26.88 -3.89
N ARG A 360 8.67 27.86 -3.68
CA ARG A 360 7.31 27.88 -4.26
C ARG A 360 7.35 27.93 -5.78
N ALA A 361 8.22 28.77 -6.35
CA ALA A 361 8.40 28.83 -7.80
C ALA A 361 8.93 27.51 -8.38
N GLU A 362 9.83 26.82 -7.67
CA GLU A 362 10.29 25.48 -8.03
C GLU A 362 9.16 24.44 -7.96
N LEU A 363 8.38 24.42 -6.88
CA LEU A 363 7.23 23.52 -6.73
C LEU A 363 6.20 23.73 -7.84
N ARG A 364 5.88 25.00 -8.17
CA ARG A 364 5.00 25.33 -9.31
C ARG A 364 5.55 24.82 -10.63
N ARG A 365 6.84 25.01 -10.89
CA ARG A 365 7.49 24.55 -12.13
C ARG A 365 7.48 23.02 -12.24
N GLN A 366 7.83 22.32 -11.17
CA GLN A 366 7.81 20.85 -11.11
C GLN A 366 6.39 20.30 -11.29
N ALA A 367 5.42 20.94 -10.65
CA ALA A 367 4.03 20.56 -10.77
C ALA A 367 3.46 20.90 -12.17
N ALA A 368 3.97 21.92 -12.87
CA ALA A 368 3.58 22.26 -14.24
C ALA A 368 4.23 21.37 -15.32
N ASP A 369 5.34 20.69 -15.03
CA ASP A 369 6.05 19.85 -16.01
C ASP A 369 5.24 18.60 -16.39
N ARG A 370 4.70 18.56 -17.61
CA ARG A 370 3.87 17.45 -18.11
C ARG A 370 4.65 16.13 -18.25
N GLY A 371 5.99 16.16 -18.30
CA GLY A 371 6.82 14.97 -18.45
C GLY A 371 6.93 14.11 -17.19
N THR A 372 6.58 14.66 -16.02
CA THR A 372 6.62 13.93 -14.75
C THR A 372 5.24 13.38 -14.40
N ALA A 373 5.05 12.07 -14.54
CA ALA A 373 3.79 11.41 -14.23
C ALA A 373 3.42 11.45 -12.73
N PHE A 374 4.37 11.77 -11.85
CA PHE A 374 4.18 11.66 -10.41
C PHE A 374 4.47 12.99 -9.68
N PRO A 375 3.56 13.48 -8.81
CA PRO A 375 3.80 14.63 -7.94
C PRO A 375 4.63 14.27 -6.70
N SER A 376 5.54 13.29 -6.79
CA SER A 376 6.40 12.87 -5.67
C SER A 376 7.23 13.99 -5.06
N ASN A 377 7.44 15.05 -5.83
CA ASN A 377 8.25 16.18 -5.45
C ASN A 377 7.43 17.19 -4.60
N VAL A 378 6.10 17.03 -4.59
CA VAL A 378 5.14 17.81 -3.82
C VAL A 378 4.71 17.07 -2.56
N TYR A 379 4.66 15.74 -2.60
CA TYR A 379 4.30 14.90 -1.45
C TYR A 379 5.53 14.37 -0.73
N SER A 380 5.71 14.75 0.53
CA SER A 380 6.55 13.97 1.46
C SER A 380 6.00 12.54 1.51
N ILE A 381 6.84 11.57 1.16
CA ILE A 381 6.52 10.14 1.28
C ILE A 381 6.23 9.76 2.75
N TYR A 382 6.72 10.56 3.70
CA TYR A 382 6.62 10.32 5.13
C TYR A 382 5.33 10.87 5.75
N ALA A 383 4.76 11.94 5.20
CA ALA A 383 3.50 12.52 5.69
C ALA A 383 2.29 11.57 5.58
N TYR A 384 2.39 10.50 4.77
CA TYR A 384 1.26 9.66 4.42
C TYR A 384 1.46 8.17 4.65
N THR A 385 2.43 7.73 5.45
CA THR A 385 2.57 6.29 5.80
C THR A 385 1.58 5.94 6.94
N PRO A 386 0.39 5.38 6.68
CA PRO A 386 -0.49 4.87 7.71
C PRO A 386 0.14 3.57 8.25
N GLY A 387 0.14 3.39 9.57
CA GLY A 387 0.65 2.15 10.18
C GLY A 387 1.96 2.29 10.97
N ALA A 388 2.65 3.43 10.91
CA ALA A 388 3.48 3.84 12.03
C ALA A 388 2.51 4.20 13.17
N GLY A 389 2.34 3.30 14.15
CA GLY A 389 1.32 3.33 15.21
C GLY A 389 1.32 4.54 16.16
N THR A 390 1.80 5.70 15.73
CA THR A 390 1.60 6.97 16.42
C THR A 390 0.38 7.65 15.82
N ARG A 391 -0.59 7.97 16.69
CA ARG A 391 -1.66 8.94 16.44
C ARG A 391 -1.14 10.09 15.54
N PRO A 392 -1.97 10.68 14.65
CA PRO A 392 -1.60 11.91 13.99
C PRO A 392 -1.26 12.93 15.09
N LYS A 393 0.03 13.09 15.38
CA LYS A 393 0.47 14.12 16.32
C LYS A 393 0.25 15.42 15.55
N PRO A 394 -0.63 16.32 16.03
CA PRO A 394 -0.88 17.58 15.34
C PRO A 394 0.47 18.29 15.18
N PHE A 395 0.73 18.66 13.94
CA PHE A 395 2.06 18.97 13.45
C PHE A 395 2.13 20.46 13.14
N ALA A 396 2.85 21.22 13.97
CA ALA A 396 3.28 22.57 13.68
C ALA A 396 4.34 22.95 14.72
N ALA A 397 5.62 22.87 14.35
CA ALA A 397 6.60 23.74 14.99
C ALA A 397 6.45 25.09 14.29
N ASP A 398 6.12 26.15 15.04
CA ASP A 398 6.24 27.50 14.51
C ASP A 398 7.73 27.86 14.33
N TRP A 399 8.01 29.07 13.84
CA TRP A 399 9.39 29.50 13.59
C TRP A 399 10.21 29.64 14.88
N GLU A 400 9.56 29.91 16.01
CA GLU A 400 10.20 30.03 17.32
C GLU A 400 10.60 28.64 17.83
N ASP A 401 9.72 27.66 17.71
CA ASP A 401 9.99 26.26 17.98
C ASP A 401 11.13 25.73 17.11
N LEU A 402 11.12 26.04 15.81
CA LEU A 402 12.18 25.61 14.90
C LEU A 402 13.53 26.20 15.29
N SER A 403 13.56 27.48 15.61
CA SER A 403 14.75 28.18 16.09
C SER A 403 15.27 27.59 17.40
N ARG A 404 14.37 27.31 18.35
CA ARG A 404 14.68 26.65 19.62
C ARG A 404 15.26 25.26 19.43
N LEU A 405 14.64 24.44 18.57
CA LEU A 405 15.08 23.08 18.29
C LEU A 405 16.44 23.08 17.59
N MET A 406 16.68 23.99 16.65
CA MET A 406 18.02 24.13 16.07
C MET A 406 19.06 24.63 17.07
N ALA A 407 18.70 25.49 18.03
CA ALA A 407 19.62 25.87 19.09
C ALA A 407 20.06 24.65 19.93
N LEU A 408 19.13 23.77 20.30
CA LEU A 408 19.43 22.52 21.01
C LEU A 408 20.34 21.59 20.17
N ARG A 409 20.10 21.52 18.86
CA ARG A 409 20.94 20.75 17.92
C ARG A 409 22.35 21.30 17.82
N LEU A 410 22.51 22.62 17.77
CA LEU A 410 23.81 23.27 17.71
C LEU A 410 24.62 23.08 18.99
N GLU A 411 23.96 23.13 20.15
CA GLU A 411 24.59 22.86 21.45
C GLU A 411 25.10 21.41 21.53
N ASP A 412 24.24 20.43 21.19
CA ASP A 412 24.64 19.03 21.16
C ASP A 412 25.74 18.76 20.12
N PHE A 413 25.62 19.36 18.93
CA PHE A 413 26.63 19.31 17.89
C PHE A 413 27.99 19.82 18.39
N SER A 414 28.03 20.97 19.07
CA SER A 414 29.27 21.54 19.62
C SER A 414 29.88 20.61 20.67
N ARG A 415 29.05 20.06 21.56
CA ARG A 415 29.46 19.09 22.58
C ARG A 415 30.05 17.81 21.98
N GLN A 416 29.41 17.24 20.95
CA GLN A 416 29.85 15.98 20.35
C GLN A 416 31.11 16.14 19.48
N THR A 417 31.22 17.24 18.74
CA THR A 417 32.30 17.45 17.76
C THR A 417 33.51 18.21 18.31
N GLY A 418 33.36 18.85 19.49
CA GLY A 418 34.34 19.79 20.05
C GLY A 418 34.50 21.08 19.24
N LEU A 419 33.67 21.31 18.21
CA LEU A 419 33.73 22.53 17.42
C LEU A 419 33.05 23.67 18.18
N GLU A 420 33.83 24.68 18.55
CA GLU A 420 33.29 25.92 19.08
C GLU A 420 32.50 26.66 17.99
N LEU A 421 31.21 26.89 18.20
CA LEU A 421 30.32 27.49 17.19
C LEU A 421 30.78 28.88 16.70
N ARG A 422 31.48 29.65 17.54
CA ARG A 422 32.08 30.95 17.18
C ARG A 422 33.22 30.86 16.15
N ARG A 423 33.75 29.65 15.91
CA ARG A 423 34.81 29.39 14.91
C ARG A 423 34.23 29.00 13.55
N VAL A 424 32.90 28.89 13.44
CA VAL A 424 32.24 28.64 12.16
C VAL A 424 32.30 29.93 11.36
N ASP A 425 33.01 29.88 10.23
CA ASP A 425 33.17 31.04 9.36
C ASP A 425 32.02 31.13 8.34
N VAL A 426 31.48 29.98 7.91
CA VAL A 426 30.42 29.89 6.89
C VAL A 426 29.45 28.77 7.22
N VAL A 427 28.16 29.02 7.02
CA VAL A 427 27.10 28.00 7.02
C VAL A 427 26.77 27.59 5.59
N LEU A 428 26.85 26.29 5.30
CA LEU A 428 26.49 25.71 4.01
C LEU A 428 25.13 25.01 4.11
N GLY A 429 24.09 25.66 3.60
CA GLY A 429 22.74 25.08 3.57
C GLY A 429 22.56 24.07 2.44
N VAL A 430 22.16 22.85 2.77
CA VAL A 430 21.82 21.82 1.78
C VAL A 430 20.42 22.09 1.22
N TYR A 431 20.31 22.35 -0.07
CA TYR A 431 19.05 22.63 -0.75
C TYR A 431 18.31 21.31 -1.05
N THR A 432 16.99 21.18 -0.82
CA THR A 432 16.04 22.26 -0.47
C THR A 432 15.83 22.45 1.03
N GLY A 433 15.78 21.37 1.80
CA GLY A 433 15.30 21.41 3.19
C GLY A 433 16.20 22.20 4.14
N GLY A 434 17.51 21.90 4.11
CA GLY A 434 18.51 22.58 4.93
C GLY A 434 18.68 24.07 4.66
N ALA A 435 18.26 24.58 3.49
CA ALA A 435 18.43 25.99 3.13
C ALA A 435 17.67 26.95 4.06
N PHE A 436 16.47 26.56 4.54
CA PHE A 436 15.71 27.37 5.49
C PHE A 436 16.38 27.40 6.87
N LEU A 437 16.84 26.24 7.32
CA LEU A 437 17.52 26.09 8.62
C LEU A 437 18.87 26.81 8.62
N ALA A 438 19.60 26.74 7.51
CA ALA A 438 20.89 27.39 7.35
C ALA A 438 20.81 28.90 7.60
N GLN A 439 19.72 29.56 7.19
CA GLN A 439 19.54 30.99 7.46
C GLN A 439 19.35 31.29 8.95
N LEU A 440 18.56 30.48 9.65
CA LEU A 440 18.38 30.60 11.10
C LEU A 440 19.71 30.37 11.83
N VAL A 441 20.47 29.37 11.39
CA VAL A 441 21.78 29.04 11.96
C VAL A 441 22.80 30.16 11.68
N ALA A 442 22.94 30.63 10.44
CA ALA A 442 23.87 31.69 10.06
C ALA A 442 23.57 33.00 10.80
N SER A 443 22.29 33.39 10.86
CA SER A 443 21.87 34.58 11.62
C SER A 443 22.20 34.46 13.11
N ARG A 444 22.08 33.26 13.70
CA ARG A 444 22.40 33.00 15.10
C ARG A 444 23.92 33.01 15.36
N LEU A 445 24.71 32.52 14.41
CA LEU A 445 26.16 32.44 14.53
C LEU A 445 26.87 33.73 14.09
N GLY A 446 26.19 34.64 13.39
CA GLY A 446 26.75 35.90 12.90
C GLY A 446 27.80 35.68 11.81
N CYS A 447 27.59 34.69 10.93
CA CYS A 447 28.54 34.30 9.89
C CYS A 447 27.91 34.26 8.49
N ASP A 448 28.76 34.08 7.47
CA ASP A 448 28.32 34.05 6.07
C ASP A 448 27.53 32.78 5.77
N ILE A 449 26.70 32.83 4.72
CA ILE A 449 25.88 31.70 4.28
C ILE A 449 26.02 31.48 2.78
N CYS A 450 26.13 30.22 2.38
CA CYS A 450 25.97 29.79 1.00
C CYS A 450 25.14 28.50 0.93
N HIS A 451 24.80 28.08 -0.29
CA HIS A 451 23.91 26.94 -0.51
C HIS A 451 24.50 25.97 -1.52
N ILE A 452 24.25 24.68 -1.31
CA ILE A 452 24.60 23.62 -2.24
C ILE A 452 23.36 22.77 -2.53
N ARG A 453 23.10 22.46 -3.81
CA ARG A 453 22.09 21.48 -4.20
C ARG A 453 22.78 20.16 -4.46
N ILE A 454 22.40 19.16 -3.67
CA ILE A 454 22.85 17.79 -3.86
C ILE A 454 21.66 16.98 -4.32
N SER A 455 21.69 16.59 -5.59
CA SER A 455 20.70 15.70 -6.15
C SER A 455 21.08 14.26 -5.82
N ARG A 456 20.15 13.56 -5.21
CA ARG A 456 20.16 12.10 -5.17
C ARG A 456 19.31 11.66 -6.36
N TYR A 457 19.94 11.01 -7.34
CA TYR A 457 19.32 10.44 -8.55
C TYR A 457 18.96 11.42 -9.69
N SER A 458 18.96 10.93 -10.93
CA SER A 458 18.08 11.41 -11.99
C SER A 458 16.66 10.86 -11.73
N ASP A 459 15.60 11.55 -12.13
CA ASP A 459 14.19 11.42 -11.67
C ASP A 459 13.52 10.01 -11.63
N ASP A 460 14.19 8.95 -12.08
CA ASP A 460 13.62 7.62 -12.34
C ASP A 460 13.58 6.67 -11.10
N VAL A 461 13.62 7.20 -9.88
CA VAL A 461 13.90 6.37 -8.68
C VAL A 461 12.71 5.84 -7.90
N LEU A 462 11.54 6.42 -8.09
CA LEU A 462 10.31 5.82 -7.56
C LEU A 462 9.82 4.66 -8.42
N GLY A 463 10.41 4.47 -9.60
CA GLY A 463 10.25 3.23 -10.37
C GLY A 463 10.92 2.04 -9.67
N HIS A 464 10.39 0.84 -9.87
CA HIS A 464 10.95 -0.41 -9.33
C HIS A 464 12.45 -0.58 -9.64
N MET A 465 12.91 -0.10 -10.79
CA MET A 465 14.31 -0.15 -11.21
C MET A 465 15.22 0.73 -10.35
N GLY A 466 14.75 1.89 -9.91
CA GLY A 466 15.49 2.78 -9.01
C GLY A 466 15.63 2.25 -7.59
N ALA A 467 14.59 1.58 -7.08
CA ALA A 467 14.64 0.87 -5.82
C ALA A 467 15.66 -0.28 -5.85
N LEU A 468 15.64 -1.10 -6.90
CA LEU A 468 16.62 -2.19 -7.10
C LEU A 468 18.05 -1.66 -7.24
N ARG A 469 18.26 -0.59 -8.03
CA ARG A 469 19.57 0.06 -8.18
C ARG A 469 20.10 0.58 -6.83
N THR A 470 19.24 1.24 -6.05
CA THR A 470 19.58 1.74 -4.72
C THR A 470 19.96 0.61 -3.76
N MET A 471 19.19 -0.48 -3.75
CA MET A 471 19.52 -1.66 -2.95
C MET A 471 20.87 -2.24 -3.37
N ARG A 472 21.08 -2.47 -4.67
CA ARG A 472 22.35 -2.99 -5.21
C ARG A 472 23.55 -2.13 -4.81
N GLN A 473 23.45 -0.80 -4.97
CA GLN A 473 24.53 0.11 -4.61
C GLN A 473 24.81 0.12 -3.11
N LYS A 474 23.76 0.10 -2.28
CA LYS A 474 23.90 -0.03 -0.83
C LYS A 474 24.61 -1.34 -0.44
N PHE A 475 24.27 -2.46 -1.07
CA PHE A 475 24.94 -3.75 -0.85
C PHE A 475 26.39 -3.74 -1.32
N SER A 476 26.71 -3.01 -2.39
CA SER A 476 28.08 -2.90 -2.91
C SER A 476 28.96 -1.86 -2.20
N GLY A 477 28.45 -1.16 -1.18
CA GLY A 477 29.17 -0.05 -0.53
C GLY A 477 29.26 1.24 -1.37
N ARG A 478 28.77 1.23 -2.61
CA ARG A 478 28.79 2.37 -3.56
C ARG A 478 27.59 3.31 -3.41
N HIS A 479 27.06 3.44 -2.20
CA HIS A 479 25.87 4.28 -1.96
C HIS A 479 26.16 5.76 -2.21
N GLU A 480 27.42 6.19 -2.10
CA GLU A 480 27.85 7.57 -2.28
C GLU A 480 27.85 8.03 -3.75
N GLU A 481 28.07 7.10 -4.69
CA GLU A 481 28.05 7.38 -6.13
C GLU A 481 26.66 7.82 -6.63
N LEU A 482 25.63 7.73 -5.79
CA LEU A 482 24.27 8.15 -6.09
C LEU A 482 24.02 9.65 -5.91
N TYR A 483 24.97 10.37 -5.31
CA TYR A 483 24.81 11.75 -4.93
C TYR A 483 25.72 12.62 -5.79
N THR A 484 25.13 13.61 -6.45
CA THR A 484 25.84 14.53 -7.33
C THR A 484 25.52 15.96 -6.91
N VAL A 485 26.53 16.82 -6.94
CA VAL A 485 26.33 18.26 -6.76
C VAL A 485 25.72 18.80 -8.06
N SER A 486 24.48 19.27 -7.98
CA SER A 486 23.74 19.78 -9.15
C SER A 486 23.74 21.30 -9.24
N ASP A 487 24.00 21.98 -8.13
CA ASP A 487 24.19 23.43 -8.05
C ASP A 487 25.19 23.70 -6.92
N ALA A 488 26.32 24.32 -7.25
CA ALA A 488 27.44 24.52 -6.33
C ALA A 488 27.62 26.02 -6.03
N PRO A 489 27.93 26.39 -4.78
CA PRO A 489 28.33 27.77 -4.48
C PRO A 489 29.72 28.05 -5.08
N ASP A 490 30.06 29.34 -5.18
CA ASP A 490 31.41 29.75 -5.52
C ASP A 490 32.42 29.19 -4.49
N ALA A 491 33.44 28.48 -4.98
CA ALA A 491 34.44 27.83 -4.13
C ALA A 491 35.24 28.83 -3.27
N SER A 492 35.41 30.07 -3.74
CA SER A 492 36.11 31.13 -3.00
C SER A 492 35.41 31.50 -1.68
N LEU A 493 34.12 31.21 -1.55
CA LEU A 493 33.37 31.39 -0.30
C LEU A 493 33.79 30.38 0.78
N LEU A 494 34.42 29.26 0.40
CA LEU A 494 34.77 28.16 1.31
C LEU A 494 36.27 28.07 1.59
N GLU A 495 37.13 28.69 0.78
CA GLU A 495 38.58 28.55 0.87
C GLU A 495 39.14 29.03 2.21
N GLY A 496 39.83 28.13 2.94
CA GLY A 496 40.40 28.38 4.26
C GLY A 496 39.38 28.49 5.41
N LYS A 497 38.09 28.29 5.14
CA LYS A 497 36.99 28.48 6.10
C LYS A 497 36.64 27.20 6.86
N VAL A 498 36.09 27.36 8.06
CA VAL A 498 35.40 26.29 8.80
C VAL A 498 33.92 26.34 8.44
N VAL A 499 33.44 25.25 7.85
CA VAL A 499 32.10 25.17 7.26
C VAL A 499 31.18 24.32 8.13
N LEU A 500 30.04 24.90 8.52
CA LEU A 500 28.94 24.14 9.13
C LEU A 500 27.87 23.83 8.08
N MET A 501 27.79 22.57 7.68
CA MET A 501 26.77 22.08 6.76
C MET A 501 25.45 21.87 7.51
N VAL A 502 24.36 22.41 6.99
CA VAL A 502 23.04 22.32 7.64
C VAL A 502 22.07 21.62 6.69
N ASP A 503 21.42 20.56 7.17
CA ASP A 503 20.39 19.83 6.45
C ASP A 503 19.11 19.69 7.29
N ASP A 504 18.02 19.28 6.66
CA ASP A 504 16.75 19.06 7.34
C ASP A 504 16.71 17.75 8.11
N ALA A 505 17.13 16.67 7.47
CA ALA A 505 17.10 15.34 8.04
C ALA A 505 18.29 14.52 7.55
N VAL A 506 18.90 13.77 8.46
CA VAL A 506 19.93 12.81 8.08
C VAL A 506 19.35 11.40 8.00
N GLY A 507 19.41 10.83 6.80
CA GLY A 507 19.09 9.42 6.56
C GLY A 507 20.36 8.57 6.63
N THR A 508 20.97 8.31 5.48
CA THR A 508 22.20 7.50 5.37
C THR A 508 23.50 8.31 5.56
N GLY A 509 23.39 9.64 5.70
CA GLY A 509 24.53 10.57 5.67
C GLY A 509 25.16 10.78 4.29
N GLY A 510 24.60 10.22 3.21
CA GLY A 510 25.17 10.37 1.86
C GLY A 510 25.24 11.83 1.40
N THR A 511 24.22 12.63 1.72
CA THR A 511 24.18 14.06 1.40
C THR A 511 25.33 14.82 2.07
N PHE A 512 25.52 14.64 3.39
CA PHE A 512 26.64 15.26 4.11
C PHE A 512 28.00 14.79 3.61
N ARG A 513 28.16 13.51 3.26
CA ARG A 513 29.43 13.01 2.69
C ARG A 513 29.76 13.67 1.36
N THR A 514 28.78 13.87 0.49
CA THR A 514 28.96 14.58 -0.78
C THR A 514 29.23 16.06 -0.57
N ALA A 515 28.48 16.72 0.34
CA ALA A 515 28.73 18.12 0.71
C ALA A 515 30.14 18.31 1.27
N TYR A 516 30.58 17.42 2.17
CA TYR A 516 31.93 17.44 2.74
C TYR A 516 33.01 17.32 1.68
N LYS A 517 32.88 16.34 0.77
CA LYS A 517 33.85 16.18 -0.34
C LYS A 517 33.96 17.46 -1.16
N PHE A 518 32.84 18.11 -1.46
CA PHE A 518 32.82 19.40 -2.14
C PHE A 518 33.53 20.49 -1.33
N CYS A 519 33.22 20.65 -0.04
CA CYS A 519 33.89 21.63 0.83
C CYS A 519 35.40 21.46 0.84
N MET A 520 35.88 20.22 1.02
CA MET A 520 37.33 19.96 1.05
C MET A 520 37.99 20.22 -0.31
N GLN A 521 37.31 19.92 -1.42
CA GLN A 521 37.80 20.25 -2.77
C GLN A 521 37.83 21.75 -3.05
N ALA A 522 36.91 22.52 -2.45
CA ALA A 522 36.89 23.97 -2.50
C ALA A 522 37.91 24.64 -1.55
N GLY A 523 38.77 23.86 -0.88
CA GLY A 523 39.82 24.37 -0.01
C GLY A 523 39.35 24.73 1.40
N ALA A 524 38.18 24.25 1.86
CA ALA A 524 37.76 24.45 3.24
C ALA A 524 38.78 23.86 4.23
N ARG A 525 39.00 24.59 5.33
CA ARG A 525 39.90 24.16 6.42
C ARG A 525 39.31 23.00 7.21
N ASP A 526 37.99 23.04 7.45
CA ASP A 526 37.24 21.98 8.13
C ASP A 526 35.77 22.05 7.69
N ALA A 527 35.06 20.92 7.71
CA ALA A 527 33.65 20.86 7.38
C ALA A 527 32.92 19.77 8.19
N LYS A 528 31.84 20.16 8.86
CA LYS A 528 31.01 19.27 9.70
C LYS A 528 29.54 19.55 9.48
N GLY A 529 28.67 18.57 9.75
CA GLY A 529 27.25 18.63 9.44
C GLY A 529 26.34 18.54 10.65
N VAL A 530 25.21 19.25 10.62
CA VAL A 530 24.12 19.15 11.58
C VAL A 530 22.78 19.09 10.86
N ALA A 531 21.91 18.19 11.28
CA ALA A 531 20.53 18.09 10.80
C ALA A 531 19.53 18.38 11.92
N LEU A 532 18.33 18.83 11.56
CA LEU A 532 17.23 18.96 12.51
C LEU A 532 16.71 17.59 12.96
N ASP A 533 16.49 16.68 12.00
CA ASP A 533 15.91 15.35 12.25
C ASP A 533 16.84 14.19 11.84
N CYS A 534 16.53 12.98 12.33
CA CYS A 534 17.22 11.78 11.94
C CYS A 534 16.25 10.61 11.66
N ILE A 535 16.28 10.13 10.40
CA ILE A 535 15.37 9.07 9.91
C ILE A 535 15.93 7.67 10.20
N SER A 536 17.25 7.56 10.44
CA SER A 536 17.93 6.30 10.69
C SER A 536 18.60 6.32 12.07
N PRO A 537 19.10 5.20 12.62
CA PRO A 537 19.85 5.23 13.88
C PRO A 537 21.19 6.00 13.82
N GLY A 538 21.46 6.75 12.74
CA GLY A 538 22.53 7.75 12.73
C GLY A 538 22.26 8.88 13.73
N GLY A 539 23.29 9.59 14.17
CA GLY A 539 23.09 10.86 14.88
C GLY A 539 22.69 11.96 13.91
N HIS A 540 22.07 13.03 14.41
CA HIS A 540 21.82 14.28 13.68
C HIS A 540 23.10 15.08 13.41
N VAL A 541 24.20 14.71 14.06
CA VAL A 541 25.55 15.22 13.82
C VAL A 541 26.21 14.39 12.73
N TRP A 542 26.97 15.04 11.86
CA TRP A 542 27.86 14.40 10.91
C TRP A 542 29.27 14.98 11.08
N ASP A 543 30.24 14.14 11.39
CA ASP A 543 31.67 14.51 11.50
C ASP A 543 32.49 13.32 10.98
N PRO A 544 33.41 13.53 10.01
CA PRO A 544 34.21 12.46 9.44
C PRO A 544 35.12 11.78 10.47
N ASN A 545 35.43 12.46 11.58
CA ASN A 545 36.29 11.97 12.65
C ASN A 545 35.51 11.30 13.80
N LEU A 546 34.17 11.39 13.80
CA LEU A 546 33.34 10.73 14.80
C LEU A 546 32.80 9.39 14.26
N PRO A 547 33.21 8.24 14.82
CA PRO A 547 32.82 6.95 14.29
C PRO A 547 31.31 6.68 14.38
N ARG A 548 30.63 7.18 15.43
CA ARG A 548 29.16 7.19 15.57
C ARG A 548 28.70 8.30 16.52
N PRO A 549 28.03 9.36 16.02
CA PRO A 549 27.43 10.37 16.88
C PRO A 549 26.24 9.80 17.64
N VAL A 550 26.01 10.31 18.86
CA VAL A 550 24.88 9.93 19.70
C VAL A 550 23.64 10.66 19.22
N ALA A 551 22.57 9.93 18.92
CA ALA A 551 21.31 10.55 18.53
C ALA A 551 20.64 11.20 19.74
N GLN A 552 20.40 12.50 19.68
CA GLN A 552 19.50 13.20 20.59
C GLN A 552 18.07 13.10 20.06
N THR A 553 17.16 12.59 20.90
CA THR A 553 15.73 12.57 20.62
C THR A 553 15.15 13.96 20.89
N LEU A 554 14.41 14.52 19.94
CA LEU A 554 13.60 15.71 20.18
C LEU A 554 12.25 15.29 20.77
N GLU A 555 11.76 16.03 21.77
CA GLU A 555 10.45 15.76 22.37
C GLU A 555 9.29 16.06 21.40
N VAL A 556 9.54 16.97 20.46
CA VAL A 556 8.59 17.38 19.42
C VAL A 556 8.96 16.68 18.12
N PRO A 557 8.05 15.92 17.49
CA PRO A 557 8.23 15.46 16.13
C PRO A 557 8.48 16.67 15.22
N CYS A 558 9.52 16.63 14.38
CA CYS A 558 9.82 17.72 13.44
C CYS A 558 9.45 17.34 12.00
N PHE A 559 8.60 18.15 11.39
CA PHE A 559 8.10 18.09 10.02
C PHE A 559 7.75 19.53 9.73
N VAL A 560 8.55 20.15 8.88
CA VAL A 560 8.45 21.57 8.65
C VAL A 560 7.79 21.73 7.27
N PRO A 561 6.67 22.47 7.17
CA PRO A 561 5.75 22.44 6.03
C PRO A 561 6.32 22.98 4.71
N TRP A 562 7.60 23.31 4.64
CA TRP A 562 8.22 24.06 3.55
C TRP A 562 9.07 23.20 2.60
N GLY A 563 8.79 21.90 2.56
CA GLY A 563 9.48 20.94 1.69
C GLY A 563 10.68 20.26 2.35
N LEU A 564 10.61 20.02 3.66
CA LEU A 564 11.40 18.97 4.30
C LEU A 564 10.81 17.62 3.91
N ARG A 565 11.68 16.64 3.65
CA ARG A 565 11.28 15.35 3.07
C ARG A 565 10.29 14.55 3.89
#